data_AF-A0A5B7B1K7-F1
#
_entry.id   AF-A0A5B7B1K7-F1
#
_cell.length_a   1.000
_cell.length_b   1.000
_cell.length_c   1.000
_cell.angle_alpha   90.00
_cell.angle_beta   90.00
_cell.angle_gamma   90.00
#
_symmetry.space_group_name_H-M   'P 1'
#
loop_
_entity.id
_entity.type
_entity.pdbx_description
1 polymer ?
#
loop_
_entity_poly.entity_id
_entity_poly.type
_entity_poly.pdbx_seq_one_letter_code
_entity_poly.pdbx_strand_id
1 'polypeptide(L)'
;NNDTKKKKKKDQFEFCKVCKLNHDQGRHHNYFPNHTKSLSSFISRFQSKLSDLRFFLNNPSLLRPDHASRNRLWCVFCDSDIGEVGSSFACNAINHLASVDHLKNLKDFLWKYGSGKDCVDSFRISEADLAKVCRTSLKFLPQFTKRLKEMCILEHLLLGLMQPKEIH
;
A
#
# COMPACT_ATOMS: atom_id res chain seq x y z
N ASN A 1 7.28 55.05 -19.09
CA ASN A 1 6.57 53.95 -19.73
C ASN A 1 7.54 52.78 -19.87
N ASN A 2 7.72 51.98 -18.81
CA ASN A 2 8.72 50.91 -18.78
C ASN A 2 8.02 49.57 -18.62
N ASP A 3 7.53 49.03 -19.74
CA ASP A 3 7.01 47.67 -19.85
C ASP A 3 8.15 46.66 -19.76
N THR A 4 8.50 46.25 -18.54
CA THR A 4 9.32 45.05 -18.33
C THR A 4 8.47 43.82 -18.64
N LYS A 5 8.50 43.37 -19.90
CA LYS A 5 8.09 42.02 -20.31
C LYS A 5 8.97 41.00 -19.58
N LYS A 6 8.55 40.60 -18.38
CA LYS A 6 9.06 39.40 -17.70
C LYS A 6 8.79 38.22 -18.64
N LYS A 7 9.84 37.70 -19.29
CA LYS A 7 9.83 36.40 -19.95
C LYS A 7 9.39 35.38 -18.89
N LYS A 8 8.10 35.02 -18.86
CA LYS A 8 7.62 33.84 -18.12
C LYS A 8 8.41 32.67 -18.69
N LYS A 9 9.30 32.07 -17.90
CA LYS A 9 9.70 30.69 -18.14
C LYS A 9 8.40 29.92 -18.33
N LYS A 10 8.31 29.10 -19.38
CA LYS A 10 7.25 28.09 -19.46
C LYS A 10 7.50 27.16 -18.27
N ASP A 11 6.92 27.48 -17.12
CA ASP A 11 6.89 26.57 -15.99
C ASP A 11 6.11 25.36 -16.51
N GLN A 12 6.79 24.23 -16.62
CA GLN A 12 6.17 23.00 -17.09
C GLN A 12 5.12 22.63 -16.06
N PHE A 13 3.86 22.61 -16.50
CA PHE A 13 2.77 22.14 -15.67
C PHE A 13 3.02 20.69 -15.26
N GLU A 14 2.96 20.40 -13.97
CA GLU A 14 3.06 19.05 -13.42
C GLU A 14 1.69 18.62 -12.87
N PHE A 15 1.25 17.42 -13.23
CA PHE A 15 0.03 16.84 -12.70
C PHE A 15 0.22 16.38 -11.24
N CYS A 16 -0.64 16.86 -10.34
CA CYS A 16 -0.70 16.38 -8.97
C CYS A 16 -1.75 15.29 -8.80
N LYS A 17 -1.33 14.09 -8.37
CA LYS A 17 -2.23 12.95 -8.09
C LYS A 17 -3.25 13.24 -6.96
N VAL A 18 -2.91 14.12 -6.02
CA VAL A 18 -3.75 14.48 -4.87
C VAL A 18 -4.80 15.52 -5.26
N CYS A 19 -4.38 16.62 -5.88
CA CYS A 19 -5.29 17.67 -6.35
C CYS A 19 -6.12 17.24 -7.56
N LYS A 20 -5.63 16.27 -8.34
CA LYS A 20 -6.14 15.89 -9.66
C LYS A 20 -6.16 17.05 -10.66
N LEU A 21 -5.16 17.91 -10.57
CA LEU A 21 -4.99 19.13 -11.37
C LEU A 21 -3.54 19.29 -11.81
N ASN A 22 -3.34 20.05 -12.90
CA ASN A 22 -2.03 20.47 -13.36
C ASN A 22 -1.62 21.77 -12.65
N HIS A 23 -0.47 21.78 -12.00
CA HIS A 23 0.09 22.94 -11.30
C HIS A 23 1.36 23.43 -11.96
N ASP A 24 1.54 24.75 -12.05
CA ASP A 24 2.79 25.42 -12.42
C ASP A 24 3.64 25.80 -11.20
N GLN A 25 3.13 25.56 -9.99
CA GLN A 25 3.74 25.98 -8.71
C GLN A 25 4.78 24.98 -8.15
N GLY A 26 5.11 23.91 -8.91
CA GLY A 26 5.97 22.82 -8.42
C GLY A 26 5.49 22.29 -7.06
N ARG A 27 6.40 22.01 -6.12
CA ARG A 27 6.06 21.49 -4.79
C ARG A 27 5.35 22.48 -3.85
N HIS A 28 5.35 23.77 -4.18
CA HIS A 28 4.80 24.79 -3.29
C HIS A 28 3.28 24.62 -3.08
N HIS A 29 2.56 24.06 -4.06
CA HIS A 29 1.12 23.82 -3.92
C HIS A 29 0.77 22.82 -2.80
N ASN A 30 1.73 21.99 -2.36
CA ASN A 30 1.52 21.02 -1.27
C ASN A 30 1.16 21.68 0.08
N TYR A 31 1.41 22.98 0.22
CA TYR A 31 1.09 23.75 1.42
C TYR A 31 -0.24 24.48 1.33
N PHE A 32 -0.91 24.44 0.17
CA PHE A 32 -2.19 25.12 0.00
C PHE A 32 -3.35 24.37 0.67
N PRO A 33 -4.34 25.08 1.22
CA PRO A 33 -5.47 24.45 1.92
C PRO A 33 -6.22 23.40 1.09
N ASN A 34 -6.35 23.64 -0.21
CA ASN A 34 -7.03 22.70 -1.13
C ASN A 34 -6.26 21.38 -1.25
N HIS A 35 -4.94 21.45 -1.35
CA HIS A 35 -4.09 20.26 -1.40
C HIS A 35 -4.16 19.52 -0.07
N THR A 36 -3.95 20.22 1.05
CA THR A 36 -3.98 19.63 2.39
C THR A 36 -5.33 18.94 2.68
N LYS A 37 -6.45 19.56 2.29
CA LYS A 37 -7.79 18.97 2.44
C LYS A 37 -7.97 17.72 1.58
N SER A 38 -7.50 17.77 0.33
CA SER A 38 -7.57 16.66 -0.61
C SER A 38 -6.70 15.49 -0.13
N LEU A 39 -5.47 15.79 0.32
CA LEU A 39 -4.55 14.82 0.90
C LEU A 39 -5.12 14.17 2.16
N SER A 40 -5.69 14.97 3.07
CA SER A 40 -6.32 14.47 4.29
C SER A 40 -7.48 13.51 3.97
N SER A 41 -8.39 13.92 3.09
CA SER A 41 -9.53 13.10 2.65
C SER A 41 -9.07 11.79 2.00
N PHE A 42 -8.01 11.88 1.19
CA PHE A 42 -7.39 10.74 0.55
C PHE A 42 -6.79 9.76 1.58
N ILE A 43 -6.01 10.27 2.53
CA ILE A 43 -5.41 9.50 3.62
C ILE A 43 -6.48 8.79 4.45
N SER A 44 -7.55 9.50 4.85
CA SER A 44 -8.62 8.93 5.67
C SER A 44 -9.33 7.77 4.95
N ARG A 45 -9.56 7.89 3.64
CA ARG A 45 -10.17 6.80 2.84
C ARG A 45 -9.28 5.56 2.80
N PHE A 46 -7.98 5.75 2.60
CA PHE A 46 -7.04 4.63 2.59
C PHE A 46 -6.94 3.96 3.97
N GLN A 47 -6.88 4.76 5.04
CA GLN A 47 -6.86 4.25 6.42
C GLN A 47 -8.13 3.47 6.77
N SER A 48 -9.31 3.93 6.32
CA SER A 48 -10.56 3.18 6.50
C SER A 48 -10.46 1.81 5.83
N LYS A 49 -9.96 1.75 4.59
CA LYS A 49 -9.81 0.48 3.87
C LYS A 49 -8.78 -0.44 4.55
N LEU A 50 -7.69 0.12 5.09
CA LEU A 50 -6.74 -0.64 5.89
C LEU A 50 -7.33 -1.16 7.20
N SER A 51 -8.21 -0.38 7.84
CA SER A 51 -8.91 -0.83 9.04
C SER A 51 -9.78 -2.05 8.76
N ASP A 52 -10.46 -2.07 7.61
CA ASP A 52 -11.21 -3.25 7.17
C ASP A 52 -10.29 -4.46 7.01
N LEU A 53 -9.15 -4.29 6.34
CA LEU A 53 -8.16 -5.36 6.20
C LEU A 53 -7.64 -5.83 7.56
N ARG A 54 -7.28 -4.92 8.47
CA ARG A 54 -6.84 -5.23 9.85
C ARG A 54 -7.92 -5.94 10.66
N PHE A 55 -9.19 -5.63 10.44
CA PHE A 55 -10.29 -6.37 11.05
C PHE A 55 -10.28 -7.84 10.59
N PHE A 56 -10.11 -8.10 9.29
CA PHE A 56 -9.97 -9.46 8.76
C PHE A 56 -8.69 -10.16 9.25
N LEU A 57 -7.59 -9.43 9.49
CA LEU A 57 -6.37 -9.99 10.11
C LEU A 57 -6.63 -10.56 11.50
N ASN A 58 -7.45 -9.85 12.29
CA ASN A 58 -7.76 -10.23 13.66
C ASN A 58 -8.91 -11.26 13.74
N ASN A 59 -9.71 -11.38 12.67
CA ASN A 59 -10.85 -12.28 12.57
C ASN A 59 -10.73 -13.14 11.30
N PRO A 60 -9.75 -14.05 11.24
CA PRO A 60 -9.54 -14.89 10.08
C PRO A 60 -10.76 -15.78 9.85
N SER A 61 -11.31 -15.69 8.64
CA SER A 61 -12.39 -16.53 8.16
C SER A 61 -11.98 -17.09 6.79
N LEU A 62 -12.47 -18.29 6.47
CA LEU A 62 -12.27 -18.86 5.14
C LEU A 62 -12.94 -17.94 4.13
N LEU A 63 -12.18 -17.43 3.16
CA LEU A 63 -12.80 -16.72 2.06
C LEU A 63 -13.47 -17.72 1.15
N ARG A 64 -14.80 -17.62 1.10
CA ARG A 64 -15.54 -18.19 -0.01
C ARG A 64 -15.08 -17.52 -1.30
N PRO A 65 -15.00 -18.24 -2.44
CA PRO A 65 -14.68 -17.66 -3.74
C PRO A 65 -15.53 -16.44 -4.08
N ASP A 66 -16.80 -16.42 -3.64
CA ASP A 66 -17.74 -15.29 -3.78
C ASP A 66 -17.30 -14.00 -3.07
N HIS A 67 -16.30 -14.09 -2.17
CA HIS A 67 -15.75 -12.98 -1.40
C HIS A 67 -14.37 -12.53 -1.89
N ALA A 68 -13.77 -13.20 -2.87
CA ALA A 68 -12.48 -12.81 -3.44
C ALA A 68 -12.51 -11.39 -4.03
N SER A 69 -13.65 -10.99 -4.63
CA SER A 69 -13.88 -9.63 -5.13
C SER A 69 -13.89 -8.56 -4.04
N ARG A 70 -14.29 -8.92 -2.81
CA ARG A 70 -14.33 -8.00 -1.65
C ARG A 70 -12.95 -7.72 -1.08
N ASN A 71 -11.99 -8.61 -1.33
CA ASN A 71 -10.62 -8.50 -0.83
C ASN A 71 -9.65 -7.85 -1.85
N ARG A 72 -10.20 -7.29 -2.93
CA ARG A 72 -9.45 -6.50 -3.89
C ARG A 72 -9.09 -5.13 -3.30
N LEU A 73 -7.82 -4.77 -3.38
CA LEU A 73 -7.25 -3.53 -2.87
C LEU A 73 -6.66 -2.73 -4.03
N TRP A 74 -7.22 -1.55 -4.30
CA TRP A 74 -6.53 -0.56 -5.11
C TRP A 74 -5.49 0.17 -4.25
N CYS A 75 -4.21 -0.10 -4.48
CA CYS A 75 -3.13 0.62 -3.81
C CYS A 75 -2.74 1.85 -4.62
N VAL A 76 -3.11 3.03 -4.11
CA VAL A 76 -2.83 4.28 -4.82
C VAL A 76 -1.35 4.67 -4.76
N PHE A 77 -0.64 4.26 -3.71
CA PHE A 77 0.80 4.50 -3.60
C PHE A 77 1.56 3.76 -4.70
N CYS A 78 1.17 2.52 -4.97
CA CYS A 78 1.75 1.66 -5.99
C CYS A 78 1.08 1.77 -7.37
N ASP A 79 -0.04 2.51 -7.46
CA ASP A 79 -0.86 2.65 -8.67
C ASP A 79 -1.30 1.29 -9.26
N SER A 80 -1.61 0.35 -8.37
CA SER A 80 -1.80 -1.05 -8.70
C SER A 80 -3.06 -1.63 -8.06
N ASP A 81 -3.72 -2.48 -8.83
CA ASP A 81 -4.88 -3.25 -8.36
C ASP A 81 -4.44 -4.61 -7.83
N ILE A 82 -4.64 -4.84 -6.54
CA ILE A 82 -4.21 -6.05 -5.84
C ILE A 82 -5.43 -6.95 -5.64
N GLY A 83 -5.53 -8.00 -6.45
CA GLY A 83 -6.57 -9.01 -6.36
C GLY A 83 -6.13 -10.26 -5.58
N GLU A 84 -7.09 -10.94 -4.95
CA GLU A 84 -6.90 -12.29 -4.43
C GLU A 84 -7.16 -13.31 -5.56
N VAL A 85 -6.18 -13.48 -6.44
CA VAL A 85 -6.22 -14.52 -7.48
C VAL A 85 -5.42 -15.72 -6.98
N GLY A 86 -6.06 -16.90 -6.96
CA GLY A 86 -5.39 -18.18 -6.70
C GLY A 86 -5.04 -18.48 -5.24
N SER A 87 -5.30 -17.58 -4.30
CA SER A 87 -5.07 -17.84 -2.87
C SER A 87 -6.33 -18.34 -2.16
N SER A 88 -6.17 -19.35 -1.30
CA SER A 88 -7.23 -19.84 -0.39
C SER A 88 -7.44 -18.91 0.81
N PHE A 89 -6.58 -17.90 0.99
CA PHE A 89 -6.61 -16.93 2.09
C PHE A 89 -6.45 -15.52 1.53
N ALA A 90 -6.97 -14.51 2.25
CA ALA A 90 -6.89 -13.08 1.89
C ALA A 90 -5.48 -12.51 2.07
N CYS A 91 -4.45 -13.14 1.52
CA CYS A 91 -3.06 -12.81 1.82
C CYS A 91 -2.40 -11.87 0.82
N ASN A 92 -2.90 -11.72 -0.41
CA ASN A 92 -2.22 -10.91 -1.42
C ASN A 92 -2.20 -9.43 -1.06
N ALA A 93 -3.34 -8.88 -0.63
CA ALA A 93 -3.41 -7.48 -0.17
C ALA A 93 -2.51 -7.23 1.05
N ILE A 94 -2.43 -8.21 1.95
CA ILE A 94 -1.63 -8.11 3.18
C ILE A 94 -0.13 -8.14 2.84
N ASN A 95 0.28 -9.12 2.03
CA ASN A 95 1.65 -9.27 1.55
C ASN A 95 2.11 -8.02 0.81
N HIS A 96 1.25 -7.46 -0.05
CA HIS A 96 1.53 -6.19 -0.72
C HIS A 96 1.80 -5.06 0.27
N LEU A 97 0.94 -4.87 1.27
CA LEU A 97 1.07 -3.80 2.26
C LEU A 97 2.25 -3.97 3.23
N ALA A 98 2.79 -5.19 3.34
CA ALA A 98 4.01 -5.49 4.10
C ALA A 98 5.28 -5.48 3.23
N SER A 99 5.15 -5.37 1.90
CA SER A 99 6.28 -5.45 0.98
C SER A 99 7.21 -4.24 1.03
N VAL A 100 8.47 -4.46 0.66
CA VAL A 100 9.48 -3.41 0.53
C VAL A 100 9.12 -2.42 -0.60
N ASP A 101 8.52 -2.91 -1.68
CA ASP A 101 8.09 -2.06 -2.80
C ASP A 101 7.00 -1.07 -2.38
N HIS A 102 6.01 -1.53 -1.61
CA HIS A 102 4.99 -0.65 -1.05
C HIS A 102 5.61 0.40 -0.13
N LEU A 103 6.54 0.01 0.74
CA LEU A 103 7.23 0.96 1.62
C LEU A 103 7.99 2.04 0.84
N LYS A 104 8.67 1.65 -0.24
CA LYS A 104 9.39 2.59 -1.12
C LYS A 104 8.42 3.56 -1.78
N ASN A 105 7.38 3.04 -2.44
CA ASN A 105 6.38 3.85 -3.14
C ASN A 105 5.63 4.79 -2.18
N LEU A 106 5.34 4.33 -0.97
CA LEU A 106 4.72 5.12 0.08
C LEU A 106 5.62 6.29 0.51
N LYS A 107 6.91 6.04 0.75
CA LYS A 107 7.88 7.09 1.10
C LYS A 107 8.02 8.10 -0.03
N ASP A 108 8.13 7.65 -1.28
CA ASP A 108 8.22 8.52 -2.45
C ASP A 108 6.96 9.37 -2.61
N PHE A 109 5.78 8.78 -2.40
CA PHE A 109 4.51 9.50 -2.42
C PHE A 109 4.44 10.58 -1.33
N LEU A 110 4.77 10.24 -0.08
CA LEU A 110 4.77 11.19 1.03
C LEU A 110 5.82 12.29 0.85
N TRP A 111 6.97 11.98 0.27
CA TRP A 111 7.98 12.98 -0.07
C TRP A 111 7.53 13.91 -1.20
N LYS A 112 6.77 13.39 -2.18
CA LYS A 112 6.30 14.15 -3.34
C LYS A 112 5.07 15.01 -3.05
N TYR A 113 4.10 14.46 -2.32
CA TYR A 113 2.79 15.08 -2.10
C TYR A 113 2.51 15.40 -0.65
N GLY A 114 3.28 14.86 0.30
CA GLY A 114 3.11 15.19 1.71
C GLY A 114 3.59 16.60 2.04
N SER A 115 3.03 17.17 3.09
CA SER A 115 3.44 18.46 3.65
C SER A 115 4.45 18.31 4.80
N GLY A 116 5.13 17.14 4.91
CA GLY A 116 6.17 16.88 5.92
C GLY A 116 5.73 16.12 7.18
N LYS A 117 4.51 15.57 7.24
CA LYS A 117 4.14 14.62 8.29
C LYS A 117 4.59 13.21 7.92
N ASP A 118 5.46 12.63 8.73
CA ASP A 118 5.76 11.20 8.64
C ASP A 118 4.63 10.41 9.30
N CYS A 119 3.88 9.67 8.48
CA CYS A 119 2.83 8.77 8.92
C CYS A 119 2.92 7.42 8.20
N VAL A 120 4.13 7.04 7.76
CA VAL A 120 4.41 5.80 7.01
C VAL A 120 3.80 4.57 7.71
N ASP A 121 3.96 4.47 9.03
CA ASP A 121 3.44 3.33 9.82
C ASP A 121 1.92 3.16 9.72
N SER A 122 1.18 4.25 9.50
CA SER A 122 -0.27 4.19 9.41
C SER A 122 -0.76 3.50 8.12
N PHE A 123 0.11 3.36 7.12
CA PHE A 123 -0.24 2.84 5.79
C PHE A 123 0.39 1.49 5.46
N ARG A 124 1.14 0.91 6.40
CA ARG A 124 1.76 -0.40 6.24
C ARG A 124 1.15 -1.44 7.18
N ILE A 125 1.39 -2.70 6.84
CA ILE A 125 1.20 -3.83 7.75
C ILE A 125 2.60 -4.22 8.22
N SER A 126 2.80 -4.32 9.53
CA SER A 126 4.10 -4.72 10.07
C SER A 126 4.34 -6.21 9.84
N GLU A 127 5.60 -6.63 9.80
CA GLU A 127 5.94 -8.06 9.75
C GLU A 127 5.36 -8.82 10.96
N ALA A 128 5.24 -8.17 12.12
CA ALA A 128 4.62 -8.76 13.31
C ALA A 128 3.12 -9.06 13.11
N ASP A 129 2.39 -8.13 12.48
CA ASP A 129 0.98 -8.31 12.13
C ASP A 129 0.81 -9.42 11.08
N LEU A 130 1.71 -9.45 10.09
CA LEU A 130 1.76 -10.50 9.07
C LEU A 130 2.00 -11.89 9.71
N ALA A 131 2.95 -12.00 10.63
CA ALA A 131 3.28 -13.23 11.33
C ALA A 131 2.15 -13.72 12.24
N LYS A 132 1.37 -12.81 12.83
CA LYS A 132 0.15 -13.15 13.60
C LYS A 132 -0.90 -13.78 12.70
N VAL A 133 -1.11 -13.23 11.51
CA VAL A 133 -2.09 -13.75 10.54
C VAL A 133 -1.67 -15.11 10.03
N CYS A 134 -0.42 -15.28 9.61
CA CYS A 134 0.10 -16.57 9.17
C CYS A 134 -0.13 -17.64 10.24
N ARG A 135 0.28 -17.38 11.50
CA ARG A 135 0.06 -18.32 12.61
C ARG A 135 -1.40 -18.66 12.85
N THR A 136 -2.32 -17.72 12.65
CA THR A 136 -3.74 -17.95 12.89
C THR A 136 -4.37 -18.72 11.71
N SER A 137 -3.99 -18.42 10.47
CA SER A 137 -4.39 -19.19 9.28
C SER A 137 -3.93 -20.64 9.34
N LEU A 138 -2.74 -20.91 9.91
CA LEU A 138 -2.25 -22.28 10.13
C LEU A 138 -3.16 -23.10 11.08
N LYS A 139 -3.92 -22.46 11.97
CA LYS A 139 -4.86 -23.16 12.87
C LYS A 139 -6.09 -23.69 12.14
N PHE A 140 -6.40 -23.18 10.95
CA PHE A 140 -7.51 -23.65 10.11
C PHE A 140 -7.07 -24.75 9.11
N LEU A 141 -5.77 -25.04 9.01
CA LEU A 141 -5.23 -26.13 8.19
C LEU A 141 -5.63 -27.57 8.59
N PRO A 142 -6.10 -27.92 9.81
CA PRO A 142 -6.50 -29.29 10.10
C PRO A 142 -7.67 -29.79 9.24
N GLN A 143 -8.41 -28.90 8.57
CA GLN A 143 -9.58 -29.25 7.73
C GLN A 143 -9.25 -29.44 6.24
N PHE A 144 -8.01 -29.16 5.79
CA PHE A 144 -7.67 -29.21 4.36
C PHE A 144 -6.53 -30.20 4.07
N THR A 145 -6.76 -30.99 3.03
CA THR A 145 -5.96 -32.16 2.63
C THR A 145 -4.49 -31.83 2.35
N LYS A 146 -3.65 -32.87 2.49
CA LYS A 146 -2.18 -32.93 2.41
C LYS A 146 -1.50 -32.01 1.37
N ARG A 147 -2.17 -31.68 0.26
CA ARG A 147 -1.69 -30.78 -0.81
C ARG A 147 -1.55 -29.31 -0.42
N LEU A 148 -2.36 -28.78 0.50
CA LEU A 148 -2.31 -27.35 0.88
C LEU A 148 -1.15 -27.02 1.84
N LYS A 149 -0.66 -28.02 2.60
CA LYS A 149 0.53 -27.86 3.44
C LYS A 149 1.80 -27.60 2.62
N GLU A 150 1.88 -28.17 1.42
CA GLU A 150 3.02 -27.99 0.51
C GLU A 150 2.98 -26.65 -0.22
N MET A 151 1.82 -25.98 -0.36
CA MET A 151 1.75 -24.70 -1.07
C MET A 151 1.97 -23.49 -0.16
N CYS A 152 1.39 -23.48 1.04
CA CYS A 152 1.42 -22.29 1.89
C CYS A 152 2.75 -22.13 2.68
N ILE A 153 3.45 -23.24 2.91
CA ILE A 153 4.73 -23.23 3.64
C ILE A 153 5.91 -23.04 2.68
N LEU A 154 5.87 -23.61 1.48
CA LEU A 154 7.04 -23.67 0.61
C LEU A 154 7.39 -22.30 0.01
N GLU A 155 6.41 -21.48 -0.40
CA GLU A 155 6.72 -20.12 -0.92
C GLU A 155 7.27 -19.19 0.17
N HIS A 156 6.72 -19.23 1.39
CA HIS A 156 7.20 -18.37 2.47
C HIS A 156 8.52 -18.85 3.11
N LEU A 157 8.80 -20.16 3.16
CA LEU A 157 10.11 -20.66 3.60
C LEU A 157 11.19 -20.49 2.52
N LEU A 158 10.85 -20.65 1.22
CA LEU A 158 11.84 -20.50 0.14
C LEU A 158 12.21 -19.04 -0.10
N LEU A 159 11.29 -18.09 0.03
CA LEU A 159 11.59 -16.66 -0.13
C LEU A 159 12.27 -16.05 1.11
N GLY A 160 12.06 -16.62 2.31
CA GLY A 160 12.70 -16.17 3.55
C GLY A 160 14.13 -16.69 3.77
N LEU A 161 14.59 -17.68 3.00
CA LEU A 161 15.92 -18.29 3.14
C LEU A 161 16.91 -17.88 2.04
N MET A 162 16.53 -17.00 1.11
CA MET A 162 17.39 -16.52 0.00
C MET A 162 17.90 -15.09 0.22
N GLN A 163 18.27 -14.70 1.45
CA GLN A 163 19.24 -13.62 1.62
C GLN A 163 20.63 -14.23 1.79
N PRO A 164 21.53 -14.14 0.78
CA PRO A 164 22.91 -14.52 0.98
C PRO A 164 23.51 -13.58 2.02
N LYS A 165 23.87 -14.12 3.19
CA LYS A 165 24.76 -13.45 4.12
C LYS A 165 26.12 -13.37 3.42
N GLU A 166 26.47 -12.18 2.94
CA GLU A 166 27.84 -11.92 2.53
C GLU A 166 28.76 -12.09 3.74
N ILE A 167 29.79 -12.89 3.52
CA ILE A 167 30.86 -13.21 4.46
C ILE A 167 31.86 -12.06 4.39
N HIS A 168 32.08 -11.37 5.50
CA HIS A 168 33.32 -10.64 5.76
C HIS A 168 33.70 -10.79 7.23
#